data_AF-A0A3M2B8J8-F1
#
_entry.id   AF-A0A3M2B8J8-F1
#
_cell.length_a   1.000
_cell.length_b   1.000
_cell.length_c   1.000
_cell.angle_alpha   90.00
_cell.angle_beta   90.00
_cell.angle_gamma   90.00
#
_symmetry.space_group_name_H-M   'P 1'
#
loop_
_entity.id
_entity.type
_entity.pdbx_description
1 polymer ?
#
loop_
_entity_poly.entity_id
_entity_poly.type
_entity_poly.pdbx_seq_one_letter_code
_entity_poly.pdbx_strand_id
1 'polypeptide(L)' 'MDLQRFCIKFLLRPGSRINHEKVVEIFHRWVQGQVLPLVLIDVADYTHVPNGPATLLVGHRANI' A
#
# COMPACT_ATOMS: atom_id res chain seq x y z
N MET A 1 9.87 -16.65 -13.86
CA MET A 1 9.88 -16.05 -12.51
C MET A 1 8.51 -16.30 -11.92
N ASP A 2 8.42 -17.03 -10.82
CA ASP A 2 7.13 -17.33 -10.18
C ASP A 2 6.65 -16.13 -9.38
N LEU A 3 5.41 -15.71 -9.64
CA LEU A 3 4.80 -14.60 -8.91
C LEU A 3 4.39 -15.08 -7.52
N GLN A 4 5.07 -14.59 -6.48
CA GLN A 4 4.71 -14.83 -5.10
C GLN A 4 3.69 -13.79 -4.62
N ARG A 5 2.59 -14.25 -4.02
CA ARG A 5 1.55 -13.36 -3.46
C ARG A 5 1.28 -13.72 -1.99
N PHE A 6 1.56 -12.78 -1.10
CA PHE A 6 1.16 -12.85 0.30
C PHE A 6 -0.03 -11.92 0.54
N CYS A 7 -1.01 -12.37 1.32
CA CYS A 7 -2.18 -11.56 1.68
C CYS A 7 -2.33 -11.52 3.19
N ILE A 8 -2.14 -10.35 3.78
CA ILE A 8 -2.35 -10.08 5.20
C ILE A 8 -3.53 -9.11 5.30
N LYS A 9 -4.50 -9.43 6.16
CA LYS A 9 -5.68 -8.60 6.38
C LYS A 9 -5.76 -8.15 7.83
N PHE A 10 -5.89 -6.85 8.04
CA PHE A 10 -6.21 -6.28 9.35
C PHE A 10 -7.71 -5.96 9.38
N LEU A 11 -8.43 -6.53 10.35
CA LEU A 11 -9.86 -6.27 10.50
C LEU A 11 -10.08 -4.98 11.27
N LEU A 12 -10.98 -4.15 10.77
CA LEU A 12 -11.44 -2.96 11.47
C LEU A 12 -12.40 -3.32 12.58
N ARG A 13 -12.40 -2.51 13.65
CA ARG A 13 -13.45 -2.59 14.67
C ARG A 13 -14.80 -2.21 14.06
N PRO A 14 -15.93 -2.77 14.55
CA PRO A 14 -17.25 -2.38 14.08
C PRO A 14 -17.46 -0.86 14.14
N GLY A 15 -18.03 -0.29 13.07
CA GLY A 15 -18.25 1.16 12.94
C GLY A 15 -17.00 1.97 12.55
N SER A 16 -15.81 1.39 12.51
CA SER A 16 -14.61 2.07 12.04
C SER A 16 -14.58 2.15 10.51
N ARG A 17 -14.05 3.26 9.98
CA ARG A 17 -13.82 3.46 8.54
C ARG A 17 -12.39 3.92 8.31
N ILE A 18 -11.82 3.49 7.20
CA ILE A 18 -10.54 4.02 6.69
C ILE A 18 -10.86 5.02 5.59
N ASN A 19 -10.22 6.20 5.64
CA ASN A 19 -10.15 7.10 4.50
C ASN A 19 -8.92 6.75 3.65
N HIS A 20 -9.13 6.36 2.40
CA HIS A 20 -8.05 5.97 1.48
C HIS A 20 -7.07 7.13 1.22
N GLU A 21 -7.55 8.38 1.17
CA GLU A 21 -6.69 9.55 0.94
C GLU A 21 -5.61 9.67 2.02
N LYS A 22 -5.98 9.41 3.28
CA LYS A 22 -5.03 9.38 4.40
C LYS A 22 -4.01 8.26 4.26
N VAL A 23 -4.40 7.12 3.68
CA VAL A 23 -3.47 6.01 3.41
C VAL A 23 -2.46 6.41 2.34
N VAL A 24 -2.93 7.04 1.25
CA VAL A 24 -2.07 7.60 0.19
C VAL A 24 -1.07 8.61 0.77
N GLU A 25 -1.52 9.55 1.62
CA GLU A 25 -0.64 10.50 2.29
C GLU A 25 0.43 9.82 3.18
N ILE A 26 0.04 8.79 3.95
CA ILE A 26 0.97 8.02 4.77
C ILE A 26 2.06 7.40 3.90
N PHE A 27 1.69 6.76 2.79
CA PHE A 27 2.63 6.12 1.89
C PHE A 27 3.53 7.12 1.17
N HIS A 28 3.02 8.28 0.74
CA HIS A 28 3.87 9.35 0.21
C HIS A 28 4.92 9.80 1.22
N ARG A 29 4.56 9.95 2.50
CA ARG A 29 5.53 10.26 3.56
C ARG A 29 6.58 9.17 3.72
N TRP A 30 6.22 7.90 3.55
CA TRP A 30 7.17 6.79 3.63
C TRP A 30 8.18 6.79 2.49
N VAL A 31 7.70 7.03 1.26
CA VAL A 31 8.55 7.17 0.07
C VAL A 31 9.52 8.35 0.25
N GLN A 32 8.99 9.53 0.60
CA GLN A 32 9.78 10.75 0.78
C GLN A 32 10.79 10.64 1.93
N GLY A 33 10.37 10.06 3.05
CA GLY A 33 11.19 9.95 4.25
C GLY A 33 12.14 8.75 4.26
N GLN A 34 12.10 7.88 3.24
CA GLN A 34 12.91 6.65 3.16
C GLN A 34 12.87 5.83 4.46
N VAL A 35 11.68 5.72 5.06
CA VAL A 35 11.50 5.21 6.43
C VAL A 35 11.64 3.69 6.55
N LEU A 36 11.77 2.98 5.42
CA LEU A 36 11.95 1.54 5.35
C LEU A 36 13.33 1.22 4.74
N PRO A 37 13.96 0.09 5.12
CA PRO A 37 15.21 -0.38 4.51
C PRO A 37 15.03 -0.91 3.07
N LEU A 38 13.83 -0.76 2.49
CA LEU A 38 13.42 -1.21 1.17
C LEU A 38 13.29 0.02 0.25
N VAL A 39 13.49 -0.15 -1.05
CA VAL A 39 13.28 0.93 -2.02
C VAL A 39 11.78 1.02 -2.36
N LEU A 40 11.08 2.00 -1.80
CA LEU A 40 9.73 2.38 -2.24
C LEU A 40 9.82 3.35 -3.41
N ILE A 41 9.00 3.14 -4.44
CA ILE A 41 9.09 3.89 -5.70
C ILE A 41 7.86 4.76 -5.93
N ASP A 42 6.66 4.24 -5.68
CA ASP A 42 5.44 4.91 -6.11
C ASP A 42 4.22 4.58 -5.25
N VAL A 43 3.25 5.49 -5.26
CA VAL A 43 1.94 5.34 -4.63
C VAL A 43 0.86 5.72 -5.63
N ALA A 44 -0.06 4.80 -5.92
CA ALA A 44 -1.12 5.01 -6.90
C ALA A 44 -2.52 4.89 -6.28
N ASP A 45 -3.43 5.75 -6.74
CA ASP A 45 -4.85 5.70 -6.43
C ASP A 45 -5.56 4.69 -7.34
N TYR A 46 -6.18 3.68 -6.72
CA TYR A 46 -6.91 2.59 -7.35
C TYR A 46 -8.39 2.58 -6.96
N THR A 47 -8.92 3.68 -6.41
CA THR A 47 -10.34 3.81 -6.03
C THR A 47 -11.31 3.59 -7.20
N HIS A 48 -10.86 3.85 -8.42
CA HIS A 48 -11.60 3.60 -9.65
C HIS A 48 -11.78 2.11 -9.97
N VAL A 49 -11.02 1.21 -9.34
CA VAL A 49 -11.11 -0.25 -9.56
C VAL A 49 -12.10 -0.88 -8.58
N PRO A 50 -13.24 -1.41 -9.05
CA PRO A 50 -14.22 -2.06 -8.20
C PRO A 50 -13.61 -3.27 -7.47
N ASN A 51 -13.84 -3.37 -6.15
CA ASN A 51 -13.26 -4.41 -5.29
C ASN A 51 -11.71 -4.49 -5.33
N GLY A 52 -11.06 -3.42 -5.80
CA GLY A 52 -9.61 -3.29 -5.82
C GLY A 52 -9.02 -2.87 -4.47
N PRO A 53 -7.69 -2.70 -4.38
CA PRO A 53 -7.02 -2.34 -3.14
C PRO A 53 -7.25 -0.88 -2.69
N ALA A 54 -7.89 -0.05 -3.52
CA ALA A 54 -8.05 1.42 -3.38
C ALA A 54 -6.74 2.21 -3.38
N THR A 55 -5.67 1.69 -2.78
CA THR A 55 -4.33 2.30 -2.80
C THR A 55 -3.29 1.22 -3.07
N LEU A 56 -2.36 1.50 -3.98
CA LEU A 56 -1.24 0.62 -4.30
C LEU A 56 0.08 1.31 -3.89
N LEU A 57 0.92 0.61 -3.14
CA LEU A 57 2.30 1.01 -2.84
C LEU A 57 3.24 0.08 -3.60
N VAL A 58 4.15 0.65 -4.40
CA VAL A 58 5.09 -0.09 -5.23
C VAL A 58 6.50 0.08 -4.68
N GLY A 59 7.22 -1.03 -4.55
CA GLY A 59 8.63 -1.06 -4.17
C GLY A 59 9.45 -1.98 -5.06
N HIS A 60 10.76 -1.87 -4.95
CA HIS A 60 11.73 -2.63 -5.73
C HIS A 60 12.56 -3.56 -4.83
N ARG A 61 12.82 -4.78 -5.34
CA ARG A 61 13.62 -5.82 -4.68
C ARG A 61 13.09 -6.27 -3.31
N ALA A 62 11.78 -6.51 -3.23
CA ALA A 62 11.18 -7.14 -2.04
C ALA A 62 11.68 -8.58 -1.79
N ASN A 63 12.24 -9.23 -2.82
CA ASN A 63 12.84 -10.56 -2.80
C ASN A 63 14.16 -10.46 -3.59
N ILE A 64 15.24 -11.04 -3.04
CA ILE A 64 16.58 -11.16 -3.65
C ILE A 64 16.96 -12.63 -3.70
#